data_AF-A0A6A5AC59-F1
#
_entry.id   AF-A0A6A5AC59-F1
#
_cell.length_a   1.000
_cell.length_b   1.000
_cell.length_c   1.000
_cell.angle_alpha   90.00
_cell.angle_beta   90.00
_cell.angle_gamma   90.00
#
_symmetry.space_group_name_H-M   'P 1'
#
loop_
_entity.id
_entity.type
_entity.pdbx_description
1 polymer ?
#
loop_
_entity_poly.entity_id
_entity_poly.type
_entity_poly.pdbx_seq_one_letter_code
_entity_poly.pdbx_strand_id
1 'polypeptide(L)'
;MVLPDQVRRRLYLWHDEETPMRYLRSKAHITKVMFLVAVARPRPGWDGKVGCWPLVETTLAARRSVNRPAGTPVLSSVTVTKQVYRDMLVRNVLPALQAKWIRAGDVANDRIFIQQDNARPHIAVDDALFVQAATEGGWNIKLMCQPPQSPDLNVLDLGFFNSIQSLQQQMECRSMEDL
;
A
#
# COMPACT_ATOMS: atom_id res chain seq x y z
N MET A 1 -5.77 -34.92 -14.74
CA MET A 1 -5.73 -34.16 -13.48
C MET A 1 -4.45 -33.35 -13.49
N VAL A 2 -4.51 -32.07 -13.85
CA VAL A 2 -3.31 -31.22 -13.96
C VAL A 2 -2.96 -30.74 -12.55
N LEU A 3 -1.83 -31.18 -12.02
CA LEU A 3 -1.31 -30.67 -10.75
C LEU A 3 -1.08 -29.16 -10.92
N PRO A 4 -1.64 -28.30 -10.05
CA PRO A 4 -1.40 -26.87 -10.13
C PRO A 4 0.10 -26.60 -10.01
N ASP A 5 0.64 -25.75 -10.90
CA ASP A 5 2.02 -25.29 -10.85
C ASP A 5 2.29 -24.63 -9.50
N GLN A 6 2.92 -25.37 -8.59
CA GLN A 6 3.30 -24.82 -7.30
C GLN A 6 4.28 -23.67 -7.52
N VAL A 7 3.99 -22.54 -6.89
CA VAL A 7 4.98 -21.50 -6.78
C VAL A 7 6.16 -22.07 -6.00
N ARG A 8 7.28 -22.43 -6.66
CA ARG A 8 8.56 -22.72 -5.99
C ARG A 8 9.04 -21.48 -5.21
N ARG A 9 8.38 -21.16 -4.11
CA ARG A 9 8.95 -20.40 -3.00
C ARG A 9 9.55 -21.45 -2.08
N ARG A 10 10.84 -21.31 -1.77
CA ARG A 10 11.46 -22.13 -0.75
C ARG A 10 10.94 -21.60 0.58
N LEU A 11 10.12 -22.39 1.26
CA LEU A 11 9.73 -22.12 2.64
C LEU A 11 10.77 -22.79 3.53
N TYR A 12 11.31 -22.05 4.49
CA TYR A 12 12.04 -22.65 5.59
C TYR A 12 10.99 -23.04 6.62
N LEU A 13 10.68 -24.34 6.68
CA LEU A 13 9.75 -24.92 7.64
C LEU A 13 10.58 -25.55 8.75
N TRP A 14 10.09 -25.47 9.99
CA TRP A 14 10.65 -26.30 11.06
C TRP A 14 10.29 -27.78 10.81
N HIS A 15 11.00 -28.72 11.45
CA HIS A 15 10.87 -30.16 11.17
C HIS A 15 9.46 -30.76 11.41
N ASP A 16 8.61 -30.05 12.14
CA ASP A 16 7.27 -30.38 12.60
C ASP A 16 6.21 -29.41 12.06
N GLU A 17 6.60 -28.45 11.21
CA GLU A 17 5.67 -27.48 10.63
C GLU A 17 5.03 -28.05 9.35
N GLU A 18 3.69 -28.07 9.30
CA GLU A 18 2.97 -28.54 8.12
C GLU A 18 3.20 -27.61 6.92
N THR A 19 3.39 -28.20 5.74
CA THR A 19 3.55 -27.41 4.52
C THR A 19 2.22 -26.74 4.17
N PRO A 20 2.15 -25.39 4.10
CA PRO A 20 0.90 -24.71 3.78
C PRO A 20 0.44 -25.04 2.36
N MET A 21 -0.79 -25.52 2.22
CA MET A 21 -1.38 -25.87 0.94
C MET A 21 -1.81 -24.59 0.19
N ARG A 22 -1.42 -24.45 -1.09
CA ARG A 22 -1.84 -23.33 -1.94
C ARG A 22 -2.39 -23.80 -3.26
N TYR A 23 -3.58 -23.33 -3.60
CA TYR A 23 -4.25 -23.60 -4.87
C TYR A 23 -4.05 -22.43 -5.84
N LEU A 24 -2.96 -22.44 -6.61
CA LEU A 24 -2.72 -21.45 -7.67
C LEU A 24 -2.58 -22.18 -9.01
N ARG A 25 -3.45 -21.85 -9.97
CA ARG A 25 -3.42 -22.48 -11.31
C ARG A 25 -2.17 -22.10 -12.11
N SER A 26 -1.61 -20.92 -11.90
CA SER A 26 -0.43 -20.43 -12.60
C SER A 26 0.25 -19.28 -11.86
N LYS A 27 1.59 -19.28 -11.81
CA LYS A 27 2.42 -18.16 -11.31
C LYS A 27 2.20 -16.85 -12.09
N ALA A 28 1.83 -16.94 -13.36
CA ALA A 28 1.71 -15.78 -14.24
C ALA A 28 0.48 -14.91 -13.90
N HIS A 29 -0.51 -15.48 -13.20
CA HIS A 29 -1.78 -14.82 -12.91
C HIS A 29 -2.03 -14.73 -11.39
N ILE A 30 -0.99 -14.35 -10.64
CA ILE A 30 -1.15 -14.03 -9.22
C ILE A 30 -1.85 -12.68 -9.13
N THR A 31 -3.05 -12.68 -8.56
CA THR A 31 -3.78 -11.48 -8.17
C THR A 31 -2.94 -10.66 -7.21
N LYS A 32 -2.73 -9.38 -7.53
CA LYS A 32 -1.99 -8.42 -6.70
C LYS A 32 -2.88 -7.22 -6.43
N VAL A 33 -2.97 -6.86 -5.16
CA VAL A 33 -3.59 -5.62 -4.70
C VAL A 33 -2.47 -4.71 -4.20
N MET A 34 -2.48 -3.46 -4.65
CA MET A 34 -1.54 -2.43 -4.20
C MET A 34 -2.20 -1.61 -3.10
N PHE A 35 -1.42 -1.22 -2.10
CA PHE A 35 -1.86 -0.32 -1.04
C PHE A 35 -0.93 0.88 -0.97
N LEU A 36 -1.48 2.07 -0.73
CA LEU A 36 -0.73 3.23 -0.27
C LEU A 36 -0.84 3.27 1.24
N VAL A 37 0.30 3.31 1.92
CA VAL A 37 0.36 3.32 3.38
C VAL A 37 1.12 4.54 3.83
N ALA A 38 0.61 5.22 4.85
CA ALA A 38 1.29 6.31 5.50
C ALA A 38 1.37 6.02 7.00
N VAL A 39 2.59 6.13 7.53
CA VAL A 39 2.88 6.04 8.96
C VAL A 39 3.83 7.17 9.34
N ALA A 40 3.69 7.66 10.56
CA ALA A 40 4.56 8.63 11.18
C ALA A 40 5.29 7.97 12.35
N ARG A 41 6.30 8.67 12.88
CA ARG A 41 6.95 8.26 14.12
C ARG A 41 5.93 8.29 15.27
N PRO A 42 5.77 7.19 16.05
CA PRO A 42 4.91 7.19 17.22
C PRO A 42 5.30 8.29 18.23
N ARG A 43 4.31 8.88 18.90
CA ARG A 43 4.45 9.93 19.91
C ARG A 43 3.65 9.54 21.16
N PRO A 44 3.93 10.12 22.34
CA PRO A 44 3.05 9.94 23.50
C PRO A 44 1.60 10.29 23.12
N GLY A 45 0.68 9.33 23.27
CA GLY A 45 -0.74 9.49 22.90
C GLY A 45 -1.08 9.25 21.42
N TRP A 46 -0.11 8.87 20.56
CA TRP A 46 -0.37 8.52 19.16
C TRP A 46 0.55 7.42 18.64
N ASP A 47 -0.03 6.37 18.08
CA ASP A 47 0.71 5.22 17.53
C ASP A 47 1.37 5.50 16.16
N GLY A 48 1.24 6.72 15.63
CA GLY A 48 1.82 7.12 14.35
C GLY A 48 1.07 6.61 13.12
N LYS A 49 -0.03 5.87 13.27
CA LYS A 49 -0.76 5.35 12.11
C LYS A 49 -1.55 6.46 11.41
N VAL A 50 -1.22 6.75 10.16
CA VAL A 50 -1.95 7.74 9.35
C VAL A 50 -3.05 7.06 8.55
N GLY A 51 -2.71 6.05 7.75
CA GLY A 51 -3.71 5.29 7.00
C GLY A 51 -3.13 4.23 6.07
N CYS A 52 -4.03 3.40 5.54
CA CYS A 52 -3.77 2.35 4.56
C CYS A 52 -4.93 2.36 3.57
N TRP A 53 -4.66 2.60 2.29
CA TRP A 53 -5.68 2.75 1.26
C TRP A 53 -5.41 1.78 0.10
N PRO A 54 -6.35 0.88 -0.23
CA PRO A 54 -6.21 -0.01 -1.38
C PRO A 54 -6.34 0.77 -2.69
N LEU A 55 -5.48 0.47 -3.67
CA LEU A 55 -5.58 0.97 -5.04
C LEU A 55 -6.34 -0.06 -5.88
N VAL A 56 -7.66 -0.08 -5.67
CA VAL A 56 -8.60 -0.96 -6.35
C VAL A 56 -9.75 -0.17 -6.94
N GLU A 57 -10.35 -0.71 -7.99
CA GLU A 57 -11.57 -0.21 -8.60
C GLU A 57 -12.55 -1.38 -8.82
N THR A 58 -13.83 -1.07 -8.89
CA THR A 58 -14.84 -2.07 -9.26
C THR A 58 -15.01 -2.09 -10.77
N THR A 59 -14.59 -3.16 -11.42
CA THR A 59 -14.79 -3.40 -12.85
C THR A 59 -15.80 -4.53 -13.08
N LEU A 60 -16.39 -4.57 -14.28
CA LEU A 60 -17.29 -5.67 -14.65
C LEU A 60 -16.49 -6.82 -15.26
N ALA A 61 -16.80 -8.04 -14.85
CA ALA A 61 -16.15 -9.24 -15.38
C ALA A 61 -16.33 -9.34 -16.91
N ALA A 62 -15.25 -9.16 -17.66
CA ALA A 62 -15.32 -9.18 -19.13
C ALA A 62 -15.60 -10.58 -19.71
N ARG A 63 -15.27 -11.64 -18.97
CA ARG A 63 -15.41 -13.03 -19.40
C ARG A 63 -16.23 -13.83 -18.40
N ARG A 64 -17.07 -14.73 -18.92
CA ARG A 64 -17.72 -15.77 -18.13
C ARG A 64 -16.68 -16.76 -17.64
N SER A 65 -16.77 -17.14 -16.37
CA SER A 65 -16.05 -18.26 -15.78
C SER A 65 -17.02 -19.19 -15.05
N VAL A 66 -16.53 -20.36 -14.61
CA VAL A 66 -17.33 -21.32 -13.81
C VAL A 66 -17.84 -20.68 -12.51
N ASN A 67 -17.04 -19.77 -11.94
CA ASN A 67 -17.33 -19.18 -10.62
C ASN A 67 -17.95 -17.77 -10.72
N ARG A 68 -17.99 -17.17 -11.91
CA ARG A 68 -18.40 -15.77 -12.09
C ARG A 68 -18.96 -15.53 -13.49
N PRO A 69 -20.25 -15.18 -13.63
CA PRO A 69 -20.84 -14.73 -14.90
C PRO A 69 -20.13 -13.49 -15.45
N ALA A 70 -20.24 -13.27 -16.76
CA ALA A 70 -19.82 -12.00 -17.35
C ALA A 70 -20.72 -10.87 -16.84
N GLY A 71 -20.16 -9.69 -16.60
CA GLY A 71 -20.89 -8.54 -16.05
C GLY A 71 -20.99 -8.50 -14.52
N THR A 72 -20.46 -9.49 -13.78
CA THR A 72 -20.41 -9.40 -12.31
C THR A 72 -19.41 -8.32 -11.87
N PRO A 73 -19.75 -7.44 -10.92
CA PRO A 73 -18.80 -6.51 -10.31
C PRO A 73 -17.63 -7.26 -9.64
N VAL A 74 -16.42 -6.82 -9.91
CA VAL A 74 -15.16 -7.41 -9.48
C VAL A 74 -14.24 -6.30 -8.98
N LEU A 75 -13.58 -6.50 -7.84
CA LEU A 75 -12.45 -5.65 -7.50
C LEU A 75 -11.24 -5.99 -8.39
N SER A 76 -10.73 -4.98 -9.09
CA SER A 76 -9.49 -5.06 -9.87
C SER A 76 -8.48 -4.05 -9.35
N SER A 77 -7.19 -4.39 -9.42
CA SER A 77 -6.13 -3.46 -9.04
C SER A 77 -5.98 -2.35 -10.07
N VAL A 78 -5.78 -1.14 -9.57
CA VAL A 78 -5.54 0.04 -10.39
C VAL A 78 -4.05 0.15 -10.70
N THR A 79 -3.72 0.44 -11.96
CA THR A 79 -2.34 0.77 -12.33
C THR A 79 -1.97 2.11 -11.73
N VAL A 80 -0.93 2.12 -10.88
CA VAL A 80 -0.48 3.35 -10.21
C VAL A 80 0.25 4.23 -11.22
N THR A 81 -0.39 5.31 -11.65
CA THR A 81 0.22 6.37 -12.46
C THR A 81 0.61 7.55 -11.57
N LYS A 82 1.40 8.49 -12.12
CA LYS A 82 1.75 9.72 -11.42
C LYS A 82 0.53 10.54 -10.97
N GLN A 83 -0.52 10.53 -11.79
CA GLN A 83 -1.78 11.20 -11.46
C GLN A 83 -2.53 10.48 -10.34
N VAL A 84 -2.66 9.15 -10.42
CA VAL A 84 -3.32 8.35 -9.36
C VAL A 84 -2.59 8.52 -8.03
N TYR A 85 -1.26 8.47 -8.04
CA TYR A 85 -0.45 8.66 -6.84
C TYR A 85 -0.63 10.07 -6.24
N ARG A 86 -0.59 11.12 -7.07
CA ARG A 86 -0.88 12.50 -6.63
C ARG A 86 -2.26 12.61 -5.98
N ASP A 87 -3.29 12.09 -6.64
CA ASP A 87 -4.66 12.17 -6.17
C ASP A 87 -4.82 11.49 -4.81
N MET A 88 -4.17 10.33 -4.62
CA MET A 88 -4.15 9.63 -3.33
C MET A 88 -3.44 10.44 -2.23
N LEU A 89 -2.33 11.11 -2.55
CA LEU A 89 -1.67 11.99 -1.59
C LEU A 89 -2.59 13.15 -1.16
N VAL A 90 -3.21 13.81 -2.14
CA VAL A 90 -4.04 15.01 -1.91
C VAL A 90 -5.37 14.68 -1.24
N ARG A 91 -6.05 13.62 -1.67
CA ARG A 91 -7.42 13.31 -1.23
C ARG A 91 -7.47 12.37 -0.03
N ASN A 92 -6.42 11.61 0.23
CA ASN A 92 -6.42 10.60 1.29
C ASN A 92 -5.33 10.88 2.34
N VAL A 93 -4.07 10.98 1.91
CA VAL A 93 -2.94 11.08 2.86
C VAL A 93 -2.96 12.42 3.60
N LEU A 94 -3.02 13.54 2.88
CA LEU A 94 -2.99 14.87 3.51
C LEU A 94 -4.15 15.08 4.50
N PRO A 95 -5.42 14.81 4.15
CA PRO A 95 -6.52 14.97 5.11
C PRO A 95 -6.39 14.07 6.32
N ALA A 96 -6.02 12.79 6.13
CA ALA A 96 -5.84 11.85 7.24
C ALA A 96 -4.68 12.25 8.16
N LEU A 97 -3.59 12.76 7.56
CA LEU A 97 -2.46 13.29 8.31
C LEU A 97 -2.89 14.49 9.14
N GLN A 98 -3.50 15.50 8.52
CA GLN A 98 -3.96 16.71 9.19
C GLN A 98 -4.95 16.42 10.33
N ALA A 99 -5.87 15.47 10.13
CA ALA A 99 -6.85 15.06 11.15
C ALA A 99 -6.24 14.34 12.35
N LYS A 100 -5.14 13.59 12.15
CA LYS A 100 -4.52 12.75 13.19
C LYS A 100 -3.27 13.37 13.81
N TRP A 101 -2.71 14.41 13.21
CA TRP A 101 -1.42 14.95 13.64
C TRP A 101 -1.50 15.63 15.00
N ILE A 102 -0.98 14.97 16.03
CA ILE A 102 -0.83 15.57 17.36
C ILE A 102 0.36 16.53 17.32
N ARG A 103 0.09 17.83 17.44
CA ARG A 103 1.12 18.87 17.60
C ARG A 103 1.71 18.78 19.01
N ALA A 104 3.02 18.67 19.12
CA ALA A 104 3.70 18.66 20.41
C ALA A 104 3.96 20.11 20.85
N GLY A 105 3.14 20.64 21.77
CA GLY A 105 3.35 21.96 22.38
C GLY A 105 3.34 23.16 21.42
N ASP A 106 3.66 24.35 21.95
CA ASP A 106 3.51 25.70 21.35
C ASP A 106 4.27 26.00 20.04
N VAL A 107 4.76 24.98 19.32
CA VAL A 107 5.42 25.18 18.03
C VAL A 107 4.37 25.27 16.92
N ALA A 108 3.76 26.44 16.80
CA ALA A 108 3.09 26.81 15.56
C ALA A 108 4.11 26.67 14.41
N ASN A 109 3.71 26.00 13.32
CA ASN A 109 4.51 25.77 12.08
C ASN A 109 5.58 24.66 12.06
N ASP A 110 5.48 23.66 12.93
CA ASP A 110 6.32 22.46 12.80
C ASP A 110 6.25 21.85 11.39
N ARG A 111 7.41 21.77 10.73
CA ARG A 111 7.52 21.28 9.36
C ARG A 111 7.36 19.75 9.34
N ILE A 112 6.47 19.26 8.50
CA ILE A 112 6.23 17.82 8.32
C ILE A 112 6.84 17.39 7.00
N PHE A 113 7.60 16.29 7.02
CA PHE A 113 8.13 15.67 5.81
C PHE A 113 7.40 14.34 5.56
N ILE A 114 6.85 14.20 4.37
CA ILE A 114 6.37 12.93 3.82
C ILE A 114 7.51 12.36 2.97
N GLN A 115 8.04 11.23 3.40
CA GLN A 115 9.06 10.49 2.65
C GLN A 115 8.40 9.54 1.65
N GLN A 116 8.89 9.52 0.41
CA GLN A 116 8.53 8.57 -0.63
C GLN A 116 9.81 7.94 -1.22
N ASP A 117 9.70 6.76 -1.85
CA ASP A 117 10.81 6.20 -2.62
C ASP A 117 10.93 6.85 -4.02
N ASN A 118 11.81 6.33 -4.87
CA ASN A 118 12.01 6.83 -6.24
C ASN A 118 11.27 6.01 -7.31
N ALA A 119 10.13 5.37 -6.96
CA ALA A 119 9.33 4.63 -7.91
C ALA A 119 8.81 5.56 -9.04
N ARG A 120 8.71 5.00 -10.25
CA ARG A 120 8.29 5.77 -11.45
C ARG A 120 6.97 6.56 -11.28
N PRO A 121 5.94 6.05 -10.56
CA PRO A 121 4.71 6.80 -10.34
C PRO A 121 4.83 7.94 -9.33
N HIS A 122 5.92 8.08 -8.58
CA HIS A 122 6.03 9.13 -7.58
C HIS A 122 6.15 10.52 -8.20
N ILE A 123 5.59 11.49 -7.49
CA ILE A 123 5.52 12.88 -7.94
C ILE A 123 6.80 13.62 -7.57
N ALA A 124 7.07 14.74 -8.27
CA ALA A 124 8.18 15.59 -7.88
C ALA A 124 7.90 16.21 -6.50
N VAL A 125 8.95 16.51 -5.74
CA VAL A 125 8.81 17.07 -4.38
C VAL A 125 8.17 18.47 -4.37
N ASP A 126 8.22 19.16 -5.51
CA ASP A 126 7.67 20.49 -5.78
C ASP A 126 6.42 20.44 -6.67
N ASP A 127 5.75 19.29 -6.77
CA ASP A 127 4.50 19.15 -7.52
C ASP A 127 3.46 20.18 -7.06
N ALA A 128 3.03 21.05 -7.97
CA ALA A 128 2.25 22.25 -7.63
C ALA A 128 0.93 21.93 -6.92
N LEU A 129 0.21 20.90 -7.36
CA LEU A 129 -1.08 20.50 -6.78
C LEU A 129 -0.89 19.92 -5.38
N PHE A 130 0.15 19.11 -5.18
CA PHE A 130 0.51 18.64 -3.84
C PHE A 130 0.88 19.80 -2.93
N VAL A 131 1.79 20.70 -3.36
CA VAL A 131 2.26 21.84 -2.55
C VAL A 131 1.10 22.74 -2.13
N GLN A 132 0.18 23.03 -3.05
CA GLN A 132 -1.02 23.81 -2.75
C GLN A 132 -1.84 23.16 -1.62
N ALA A 133 -2.20 21.88 -1.75
CA ALA A 133 -2.98 21.18 -0.73
C ALA A 133 -2.21 21.00 0.60
N ALA A 134 -0.91 20.79 0.52
CA ALA A 134 -0.03 20.58 1.67
C ALA A 134 0.20 21.85 2.52
N THR A 135 -0.09 23.02 1.96
CA THR A 135 0.04 24.33 2.61
C THR A 135 -1.28 25.02 2.94
N GLU A 136 -2.39 24.45 2.46
CA GLU A 136 -3.73 24.91 2.79
C GLU A 136 -3.93 24.94 4.32
N GLY A 137 -4.66 25.92 4.84
CA GLY A 137 -4.94 26.02 6.28
C GLY A 137 -3.72 26.31 7.17
N GLY A 138 -2.61 26.80 6.60
CA GLY A 138 -1.39 27.13 7.34
C GLY A 138 -0.55 25.91 7.70
N TRP A 139 -0.74 24.77 7.01
CA TRP A 139 0.14 23.62 7.14
C TRP A 139 1.48 23.84 6.43
N ASN A 140 2.53 23.13 6.88
CA ASN A 140 3.87 23.18 6.30
C ASN A 140 4.34 21.74 6.05
N ILE A 141 3.65 21.06 5.13
CA ILE A 141 3.93 19.68 4.76
C ILE A 141 4.75 19.67 3.46
N LYS A 142 5.83 18.91 3.42
CA LYS A 142 6.73 18.79 2.26
C LYS A 142 6.95 17.34 1.89
N LEU A 143 7.12 17.08 0.60
CA LEU A 143 7.61 15.80 0.12
C LEU A 143 9.14 15.76 0.15
N MET A 144 9.68 14.57 0.38
CA MET A 144 11.10 14.26 0.19
C MET A 144 11.25 12.86 -0.39
N CYS A 145 12.26 12.67 -1.23
CA CYS A 145 12.61 11.36 -1.74
C CYS A 145 13.69 10.72 -0.85
N GLN A 146 13.59 9.41 -0.63
CA GLN A 146 14.67 8.66 0.00
C GLN A 146 15.88 8.53 -0.95
N PRO A 147 17.09 8.26 -0.43
CA PRO A 147 18.24 7.94 -1.26
C PRO A 147 17.98 6.76 -2.21
N PRO A 148 18.50 6.78 -3.44
CA PRO A 148 18.33 5.67 -4.38
C PRO A 148 18.84 4.35 -3.81
N GLN A 149 18.08 3.27 -4.04
CA GLN A 149 18.44 1.89 -3.63
C GLN A 149 18.62 1.70 -2.11
N SER A 150 17.96 2.51 -1.28
CA SER A 150 18.03 2.41 0.19
C SER A 150 16.68 2.02 0.82
N PRO A 151 16.22 0.76 0.64
CA PRO A 151 14.97 0.29 1.26
C PRO A 151 15.05 0.23 2.78
N ASP A 152 16.25 0.12 3.35
CA ASP A 152 16.53 0.17 4.79
C ASP A 152 16.19 1.52 5.42
N LEU A 153 16.12 2.59 4.62
CA LEU A 153 15.71 3.92 5.05
C LEU A 153 14.20 4.16 4.95
N ASN A 154 13.41 3.15 4.59
CA ASN A 154 11.95 3.19 4.55
C ASN A 154 11.36 2.26 5.61
N VAL A 155 10.71 2.85 6.62
CA VAL A 155 10.07 2.08 7.70
C VAL A 155 8.98 1.12 7.18
N LEU A 156 8.34 1.46 6.06
CA LEU A 156 7.32 0.61 5.45
C LEU A 156 7.94 -0.66 4.86
N ASP A 157 9.07 -0.53 4.17
CA ASP A 157 9.77 -1.67 3.57
C ASP A 157 10.47 -2.52 4.63
N LEU A 158 11.05 -1.89 5.66
CA LEU A 158 11.78 -2.60 6.71
C LEU A 158 10.85 -3.42 7.61
N GLY A 159 9.72 -2.85 8.01
CA GLY A 159 8.81 -3.45 8.99
C GLY A 159 7.46 -3.82 8.39
N PHE A 160 6.65 -2.80 8.09
CA PHE A 160 5.21 -2.95 7.88
C PHE A 160 4.86 -3.94 6.76
N PHE A 161 5.44 -3.76 5.57
CA PHE A 161 5.16 -4.62 4.42
C PHE A 161 5.70 -6.05 4.62
N ASN A 162 6.86 -6.20 5.26
CA ASN A 162 7.38 -7.53 5.61
C ASN A 162 6.43 -8.26 6.57
N SER A 163 5.93 -7.58 7.60
CA SER A 163 4.99 -8.16 8.55
C SER A 163 3.66 -8.54 7.91
N ILE A 164 3.05 -7.66 7.11
CA ILE A 164 1.80 -7.96 6.41
C ILE A 164 1.98 -9.08 5.40
N GLN A 165 3.09 -9.07 4.66
CA GLN A 165 3.34 -10.13 3.69
C GLN A 165 3.54 -11.49 4.38
N SER A 166 4.13 -11.54 5.58
CA SER A 166 4.22 -12.77 6.37
C SER A 166 2.83 -13.25 6.81
N LEU A 167 1.96 -12.35 7.28
CA LEU A 167 0.58 -12.69 7.67
C LEU A 167 -0.25 -13.18 6.48
N GLN A 168 -0.18 -12.46 5.36
CA GLN A 168 -0.86 -12.83 4.11
C GLN A 168 -0.46 -14.23 3.64
N GLN A 169 0.80 -14.63 3.89
CA GLN A 169 1.27 -15.96 3.49
C GLN A 169 0.63 -17.11 4.27
N GLN A 170 0.07 -16.83 5.45
CA GLN A 170 -0.65 -17.79 6.29
C GLN A 170 -2.16 -17.82 5.98
N MET A 171 -2.67 -16.87 5.19
CA MET A 171 -4.09 -16.77 4.86
C MET A 171 -4.44 -17.51 3.57
N GLU A 172 -5.60 -18.18 3.56
CA GLU A 172 -6.20 -18.74 2.35
C GLU A 172 -7.17 -17.73 1.69
N CYS A 173 -6.64 -16.83 0.87
CA CYS A 173 -7.47 -15.90 0.08
C CYS A 173 -7.76 -16.49 -1.31
N ARG A 174 -9.03 -16.48 -1.74
CA ARG A 174 -9.46 -16.99 -3.06
C ARG A 174 -9.85 -15.88 -4.03
N SER A 175 -10.06 -14.66 -3.53
CA SER A 175 -10.46 -13.48 -4.27
C SER A 175 -9.82 -12.20 -3.69
N MET A 176 -9.93 -11.05 -4.38
CA MET A 176 -9.44 -9.77 -3.84
C MET A 176 -10.30 -9.29 -2.68
N GLU A 177 -11.54 -9.74 -2.64
CA GLU A 177 -12.51 -9.48 -1.60
C GLU A 177 -12.17 -10.23 -0.28
N ASP A 178 -11.39 -11.31 -0.35
CA ASP A 178 -10.92 -12.09 0.82
C ASP A 178 -9.58 -11.59 1.40
N LEU A 179 -8.93 -10.62 0.74
CA LEU A 179 -7.62 -10.06 1.07
C LEU A 179 -7.74 -8.90 2.07
#